data_AF-A0A077ZI91-F1
#
_entry.id   AF-A0A077ZI91-F1
#
_cell.length_a   1.000
_cell.length_b   1.000
_cell.length_c   1.000
_cell.angle_alpha   90.00
_cell.angle_beta   90.00
_cell.angle_gamma   90.00
#
_symmetry.space_group_name_H-M   'P 1'
#
loop_
_entity.id
_entity.type
_entity.pdbx_description
1 polymer ?
#
loop_
_entity_poly.entity_id
_entity_poly.type
_entity_poly.pdbx_seq_one_letter_code
_entity_poly.pdbx_strand_id
1 'polypeptide(L)'
;MTSCKDICIYGKNEKLPLKEDKTAYFDMDTEKLQKFCCINYLKDGSDIPLKDYSEYPEWLPSLLDKPPALEDLSPDDYGYWRLLRKKLRTFTRQRNYYRFRSSFVQRYYLEKGKRDVFK
;
A
#
# COMPACT_ATOMS: atom_id res chain seq x y z
N MET A 1 -23.09 9.29 -24.73
CA MET A 1 -22.61 7.96 -24.29
C MET A 1 -21.14 7.86 -24.65
N THR A 2 -20.24 8.37 -23.81
CA THR A 2 -18.80 8.30 -24.07
C THR A 2 -18.28 6.92 -23.71
N SER A 3 -17.79 6.25 -24.76
CA SER A 3 -17.29 4.89 -24.80
C SER A 3 -16.10 4.69 -23.86
N CYS A 4 -16.23 3.80 -22.88
CA CYS A 4 -15.18 3.39 -21.94
C CYS A 4 -14.24 2.36 -22.60
N LYS A 5 -13.52 2.75 -23.68
CA LYS A 5 -12.72 1.80 -24.48
C LYS A 5 -11.21 2.06 -24.55
N ASP A 6 -10.67 3.10 -23.93
CA ASP A 6 -9.26 3.47 -24.13
C ASP A 6 -8.35 3.27 -22.91
N ILE A 7 -8.76 2.48 -21.91
CA ILE A 7 -7.91 2.14 -20.77
C ILE A 7 -6.92 1.04 -21.18
N CYS A 8 -5.81 1.41 -21.81
CA CYS A 8 -4.67 0.53 -22.05
C CYS A 8 -3.49 1.00 -21.18
N ILE A 9 -3.02 0.10 -20.32
CA ILE A 9 -1.81 0.26 -19.51
C ILE A 9 -0.62 -0.01 -20.45
N TYR A 10 0.11 1.03 -20.83
CA TYR A 10 1.29 0.87 -21.69
C TYR A 10 2.50 0.47 -20.86
N GLY A 11 3.22 -0.54 -21.35
CA GLY A 11 4.63 -0.69 -21.03
C GLY A 11 5.47 0.17 -21.96
N LYS A 12 6.74 0.41 -21.60
CA LYS A 12 7.72 1.09 -22.48
C LYS A 12 7.66 0.53 -23.91
N ASN A 13 7.65 1.41 -24.92
CA ASN A 13 7.65 1.14 -26.37
C ASN A 13 6.30 0.79 -27.03
N GLU A 14 5.18 1.35 -26.54
CA GLU A 14 3.83 1.17 -27.14
C GLU A 14 3.32 -0.29 -27.20
N LYS A 15 4.05 -1.21 -26.58
CA LYS A 15 3.72 -2.64 -26.54
C LYS A 15 3.14 -2.99 -25.18
N LEU A 16 2.07 -3.80 -25.20
CA LEU A 16 1.60 -4.44 -23.99
C LEU A 16 2.71 -5.38 -23.49
N PRO A 17 3.10 -5.31 -22.21
CA PRO A 17 4.01 -6.30 -21.64
C PRO A 17 3.46 -7.71 -21.86
N LEU A 18 4.35 -8.65 -22.17
CA LEU A 18 4.04 -10.06 -21.98
C LEU A 18 3.56 -10.23 -20.54
N LYS A 19 2.54 -11.08 -20.32
CA LYS A 19 1.77 -11.21 -19.06
C LYS A 19 2.61 -11.38 -17.79
N GLU A 20 3.90 -11.64 -17.93
CA GLU A 20 4.85 -11.99 -16.87
C GLU A 20 5.87 -10.87 -16.58
N ASP A 21 6.09 -9.92 -17.50
CA ASP A 21 7.12 -8.89 -17.40
C ASP A 21 6.60 -7.64 -16.70
N LYS A 22 6.59 -7.68 -15.36
CA LYS A 22 6.20 -6.52 -14.53
C LYS A 22 7.10 -5.31 -14.72
N THR A 23 8.33 -5.51 -15.19
CA THR A 23 9.31 -4.44 -15.42
C THR A 23 8.87 -3.47 -16.51
N ALA A 24 8.03 -3.89 -17.45
CA ALA A 24 7.62 -3.01 -18.54
C ALA A 24 6.70 -1.87 -18.07
N TYR A 25 6.04 -2.02 -16.92
CA TYR A 25 5.17 -0.99 -16.33
C TYR A 25 5.94 0.13 -15.63
N PHE A 26 7.23 -0.05 -15.33
CA PHE A 26 8.00 0.91 -14.54
C PHE A 26 9.07 1.58 -15.38
N ASP A 27 9.20 2.90 -15.20
CA ASP A 27 10.37 3.63 -15.67
C ASP A 27 11.56 3.33 -14.76
N MET A 28 12.63 2.81 -15.34
CA MET A 28 13.89 2.51 -14.63
C MET A 28 14.94 3.62 -14.77
N ASP A 29 14.65 4.66 -15.54
CA ASP A 29 15.60 5.72 -15.85
C ASP A 29 15.68 6.71 -14.70
N THR A 30 16.80 6.71 -13.97
CA THR A 30 16.99 7.51 -12.75
C THR A 30 16.85 9.01 -13.01
N GLU A 31 17.42 9.52 -14.10
CA GLU A 31 17.37 10.94 -14.46
C GLU A 31 15.93 11.42 -14.73
N LYS A 32 15.11 10.55 -15.33
CA LYS A 32 13.71 10.83 -15.60
C LYS A 32 12.93 10.88 -14.29
N LEU A 33 13.09 9.88 -13.43
CA LEU A 33 12.40 9.77 -12.14
C LEU A 33 12.75 10.90 -11.17
N GLN A 34 13.95 11.46 -11.26
CA GLN A 34 14.36 12.61 -10.45
C GLN A 34 13.66 13.92 -10.85
N LYS A 35 13.25 14.04 -12.13
CA LYS A 35 12.70 15.28 -12.69
C LYS A 35 11.19 15.20 -12.89
N PHE A 36 10.64 14.02 -13.12
CA PHE A 36 9.26 13.82 -13.54
C PHE A 36 8.52 12.82 -12.66
N CYS A 37 7.24 13.10 -12.46
CA CYS A 37 6.28 12.21 -11.81
C CYS A 37 5.58 11.36 -12.89
N CYS A 38 5.99 10.10 -13.03
CA CYS A 38 5.50 9.18 -14.06
C CYS A 38 4.17 8.50 -13.64
N ILE A 39 3.14 9.31 -13.35
CA ILE A 39 1.80 8.84 -12.93
C ILE A 39 0.82 8.80 -14.12
N ASN A 40 1.14 9.49 -15.21
CA ASN A 40 0.22 9.61 -16.33
C ASN A 40 -0.07 8.25 -16.99
N TYR A 41 -1.36 7.93 -17.10
CA TYR A 41 -1.86 6.70 -17.70
C TYR A 41 -2.50 6.92 -19.09
N LEU A 42 -2.56 8.17 -19.56
CA LEU A 42 -3.05 8.52 -20.90
C LEU A 42 -1.95 8.32 -21.94
N LYS A 43 -2.30 7.75 -23.10
CA LYS A 43 -1.37 7.48 -24.22
C LYS A 43 -0.63 8.72 -24.69
N ASP A 44 -1.40 9.79 -24.88
CA ASP A 44 -0.93 11.05 -25.47
C ASP A 44 -0.58 12.10 -24.40
N GLY A 45 -0.61 11.72 -23.12
CA GLY A 45 -0.27 12.65 -22.03
C GLY A 45 1.24 12.69 -21.79
N SER A 46 1.75 13.88 -21.46
CA SER A 46 3.12 14.03 -20.99
C SER A 46 3.24 13.72 -19.50
N ASP A 47 4.44 13.31 -19.08
CA ASP A 47 4.77 13.17 -17.67
C ASP A 47 4.85 14.54 -16.98
N ILE A 48 4.45 14.60 -15.72
CA ILE A 48 4.33 15.85 -14.97
C ILE A 48 5.71 16.22 -14.40
N PRO A 49 6.31 17.37 -14.73
CA PRO A 49 7.57 17.79 -14.12
C PRO A 49 7.38 18.08 -12.63
N LEU A 50 8.34 17.66 -11.81
CA LEU A 50 8.37 17.97 -10.39
C LEU A 50 8.68 19.45 -10.19
N LYS A 51 7.96 20.07 -9.25
CA LYS A 51 8.14 21.47 -8.86
C LYS A 51 9.05 21.56 -7.65
N ASP A 52 9.51 22.78 -7.33
CA ASP A 52 10.22 23.03 -6.09
C ASP A 52 9.31 22.82 -4.87
N TYR A 53 9.89 22.41 -3.74
CA TYR A 53 9.14 22.12 -2.50
C TYR A 53 8.29 23.31 -2.01
N SER A 54 8.71 24.55 -2.28
CA SER A 54 8.03 25.78 -1.87
C SER A 54 6.71 26.04 -2.62
N GLU A 55 6.51 25.42 -3.78
CA GLU A 55 5.25 25.57 -4.53
C GLU A 55 4.15 24.65 -4.01
N TYR A 56 4.50 23.61 -3.25
CA TYR A 56 3.53 22.68 -2.70
C TYR A 56 2.92 23.23 -1.39
N PRO A 57 1.68 22.84 -1.06
CA PRO A 57 1.03 23.30 0.15
C PRO A 57 1.80 22.96 1.44
N GLU A 58 1.73 23.83 2.44
CA GLU A 58 2.43 23.68 3.73
C GLU A 58 2.02 22.45 4.55
N TRP A 59 0.87 21.82 4.27
CA TRP A 59 0.46 20.58 4.93
C TRP A 59 1.15 19.33 4.34
N LEU A 60 1.78 19.42 3.17
CA LEU A 60 2.40 18.26 2.53
C LEU A 60 3.59 17.71 3.35
N PRO A 61 4.51 18.54 3.86
CA PRO A 61 5.62 18.06 4.69
C PRO A 61 5.15 17.34 5.97
N SER A 62 4.04 17.76 6.58
CA SER A 62 3.56 17.14 7.82
C SER A 62 3.03 15.72 7.65
N LEU A 63 2.77 15.27 6.40
CA LEU A 63 2.44 13.88 6.11
C LEU A 63 3.66 12.95 6.06
N LEU A 64 4.87 13.50 5.90
CA LEU A 64 6.12 12.72 5.92
C LEU A 64 6.58 12.42 7.34
N ASP A 65 6.04 13.12 8.33
CA ASP A 65 6.35 12.91 9.73
C ASP A 65 5.96 11.50 10.19
N LYS A 66 6.72 10.98 11.16
CA LYS A 66 6.47 9.65 11.70
C LYS A 66 5.07 9.61 12.32
N PRO A 67 4.31 8.51 12.14
CA PRO A 67 3.03 8.39 12.78
C PRO A 67 3.21 8.44 14.31
N PRO A 68 2.39 9.24 15.03
CA PRO A 68 2.57 9.46 16.46
C PRO A 68 2.32 8.19 17.27
N ALA A 69 3.04 8.04 18.39
CA ALA A 69 2.84 6.92 19.30
C ALA A 69 1.61 7.15 20.18
N LEU A 70 0.99 6.09 20.70
CA LEU A 70 -0.23 6.23 21.52
C LEU A 70 -0.01 7.11 22.77
N GLU A 71 1.21 7.11 23.29
CA GLU A 71 1.61 7.87 24.48
C GLU A 71 1.63 9.38 24.22
N ASP A 72 1.80 9.80 22.96
CA ASP A 72 1.90 11.21 22.58
C ASP A 72 0.54 11.86 22.30
N LEU A 73 -0.52 11.06 22.06
CA LEU A 73 -1.85 11.60 21.73
C LEU A 73 -2.69 11.84 23.00
N SER A 74 -3.36 12.98 23.04
CA SER A 74 -4.39 13.26 24.05
C SER A 74 -5.61 12.34 23.85
N PRO A 75 -6.24 11.86 24.94
CA PRO A 75 -7.53 11.14 24.89
C PRO A 75 -8.68 11.94 24.25
N ASP A 76 -8.55 13.26 24.15
CA ASP A 76 -9.57 14.13 23.54
C ASP A 76 -9.55 14.05 22.01
N ASP A 77 -8.43 13.62 21.42
CA ASP A 77 -8.28 13.53 19.98
C ASP A 77 -8.84 12.21 19.40
N TYR A 78 -9.47 12.28 18.23
CA TYR A 78 -9.98 11.11 17.53
C TYR A 78 -8.85 10.12 17.15
N GLY A 79 -7.65 10.65 16.87
CA GLY A 79 -6.47 9.86 16.55
C GLY A 79 -6.13 8.84 17.63
N TYR A 80 -6.26 9.22 18.91
CA TYR A 80 -5.99 8.36 20.05
C TYR A 80 -6.87 7.09 20.01
N TRP A 81 -8.19 7.28 19.87
CA TRP A 81 -9.15 6.18 19.82
C TRP A 81 -9.01 5.30 18.58
N ARG A 82 -8.61 5.88 17.45
CA ARG A 82 -8.31 5.12 16.23
C ARG A 82 -7.11 4.18 16.46
N LEU A 83 -6.06 4.67 17.11
CA LEU A 83 -4.86 3.89 17.40
C LEU A 83 -5.11 2.83 18.48
N LEU A 84 -5.88 3.17 19.54
CA LEU A 84 -6.28 2.23 20.58
C LEU A 84 -7.08 1.05 20.01
N ARG A 85 -8.04 1.31 19.11
CA ARG A 85 -8.81 0.27 18.42
C ARG A 85 -7.92 -0.62 17.54
N LYS A 86 -6.87 -0.07 16.92
CA LYS A 86 -5.88 -0.84 16.16
C LYS A 86 -5.08 -1.77 17.09
N LYS A 87 -4.65 -1.30 18.26
CA LYS A 87 -4.00 -2.14 19.28
C LYS A 87 -4.95 -3.24 19.76
N LEU A 88 -6.20 -2.92 20.09
CA LEU A 88 -7.20 -3.90 20.51
C LEU A 88 -7.44 -5.00 19.45
N ARG A 89 -7.56 -4.64 18.16
CA ARG A 89 -7.67 -5.63 17.07
C ARG A 89 -6.44 -6.54 16.99
N THR A 90 -5.26 -5.99 17.27
CA THR A 90 -4.02 -6.77 17.28
C THR A 90 -4.00 -7.74 18.47
N PHE A 91 -4.38 -7.27 19.66
CA PHE A 91 -4.52 -8.10 20.86
C PHE A 91 -5.56 -9.21 20.70
N THR A 92 -6.74 -8.92 20.14
CA THR A 92 -7.76 -9.96 19.91
C THR A 92 -7.31 -10.99 18.89
N ARG A 93 -6.61 -10.57 17.82
CA ARG A 93 -5.97 -11.49 16.87
C ARG A 93 -4.94 -12.38 17.53
N GLN A 94 -4.04 -11.81 18.34
CA GLN A 94 -3.04 -12.60 19.08
C GLN A 94 -3.69 -13.58 20.04
N ARG A 95 -4.67 -13.14 20.83
CA ARG A 95 -5.43 -14.01 21.74
C ARG A 95 -6.09 -15.16 20.99
N ASN A 96 -6.75 -14.87 19.87
CA ASN A 96 -7.40 -15.88 19.04
C ASN A 96 -6.38 -16.85 18.42
N TYR A 97 -5.22 -16.34 18.00
CA TYR A 97 -4.10 -17.16 17.52
C TYR A 97 -3.63 -18.14 18.59
N TYR A 98 -3.35 -17.69 19.81
CA TYR A 98 -2.91 -18.57 20.89
C TYR A 98 -3.99 -19.58 21.29
N ARG A 99 -5.26 -19.14 21.36
CA ARG A 99 -6.40 -20.03 21.61
C ARG A 99 -6.53 -21.11 20.54
N PHE A 100 -6.33 -20.76 19.27
CA PHE A 100 -6.34 -21.71 18.17
C PHE A 100 -5.11 -22.63 18.21
N ARG A 101 -3.93 -22.09 18.53
CA ARG A 101 -2.68 -22.85 18.65
C ARG A 101 -2.70 -23.93 19.70
N SER A 102 -3.35 -23.67 20.83
CA SER A 102 -3.57 -24.67 21.87
C SER A 102 -4.82 -25.52 21.63
N SER A 103 -5.58 -25.30 20.55
CA SER A 103 -6.83 -26.00 20.31
C SER A 103 -6.60 -27.41 19.73
N PHE A 104 -7.49 -28.33 20.08
CA PHE A 104 -7.62 -29.63 19.44
C PHE A 104 -7.75 -29.51 17.91
N VAL A 105 -8.39 -28.43 17.43
CA VAL A 105 -8.56 -28.15 16.01
C VAL A 105 -7.22 -28.01 15.30
N GLN A 106 -6.25 -27.28 15.86
CA GLN A 106 -4.92 -27.20 15.26
C GLN A 106 -4.22 -28.57 15.22
N ARG A 107 -4.33 -29.39 16.28
CA ARG A 107 -3.81 -30.77 16.27
C ARG A 107 -4.45 -31.61 15.19
N TYR A 108 -5.77 -31.53 15.03
CA TYR A 108 -6.52 -32.23 13.98
C TYR A 108 -6.06 -31.84 12.56
N TYR A 109 -5.86 -30.54 12.30
CA TYR A 109 -5.35 -30.08 11.00
C TYR A 109 -3.92 -30.56 10.73
N LEU A 110 -3.05 -30.51 11.75
CA LEU A 110 -1.67 -31.02 11.65
C LEU A 110 -1.63 -32.54 11.41
N GLU A 111 -2.48 -33.31 12.10
CA GLU A 111 -2.59 -34.77 11.95
C GLU A 111 -3.07 -35.17 10.55
N LYS A 112 -3.93 -34.36 9.93
CA LYS A 112 -4.38 -34.54 8.54
C LYS A 112 -3.35 -34.07 7.49
N GLY A 113 -2.12 -33.71 7.91
CA GLY A 113 -1.07 -33.23 7.01
C GLY A 113 -1.36 -31.88 6.36
N LYS A 114 -2.36 -31.13 6.86
CA LYS A 114 -2.62 -29.77 6.39
C LYS A 114 -1.61 -28.85 7.08
N ARG A 115 -0.88 -28.07 6.27
CA ARG A 115 0.01 -27.01 6.77
C ARG A 115 -0.81 -26.01 7.60
N ASP A 116 -0.19 -25.39 8.61
CA ASP A 116 -0.82 -24.39 9.48
C ASP A 116 -1.67 -23.42 8.65
N VAL A 117 -2.96 -23.28 8.99
CA VAL A 117 -4.00 -22.53 8.23
C VAL A 117 -3.68 -21.03 8.06
N PHE A 118 -2.57 -20.55 8.64
CA PHE A 118 -2.25 -19.13 8.79
C PHE A 118 -0.83 -18.75 8.32
N LYS A 119 -0.18 -19.58 7.49
CA LYS A 119 1.02 -19.20 6.71
C LYS A 119 0.65 -19.00 5.25
#